data_AF-A0A6C0C9M2-F1
#
_entry.id   AF-A0A6C0C9M2-F1
#
_cell.length_a   1.000
_cell.length_b   1.000
_cell.length_c   1.000
_cell.angle_alpha   90.00
_cell.angle_beta   90.00
_cell.angle_gamma   90.00
#
_symmetry.space_group_name_H-M   'P 1'
#
loop_
_entity.id
_entity.type
_entity.pdbx_description
1 polymer ?
#
loop_
_entity_poly.entity_id
_entity_poly.type
_entity_poly.pdbx_seq_one_letter_code
_entity_poly.pdbx_strand_id
1 'polypeptide(L)'
;MGNNQPTEKSVSDTISDAFQPILETPILNIISEIFQPNLEIIPKYSEPPNYNKEVTNVYILKLTDDKYYVGKSNDPSQRYLDHATESGSAWTRKYKPLEIEKVIKNASHFDEDKCVKEYMSLYGIDNVRGGTYSSVRLTNAQKGLLTQEIRGAKDCCFRCGRDNHFADKCYAKTNVHGENLPPKKKIVQSRININELELLSSETSSD
;
A
#
# COMPACT_ATOMS: atom_id res chain seq x y z
N MET A 1 -26.22 53.79 -23.07
CA MET A 1 -25.49 54.35 -24.22
C MET A 1 -24.05 54.55 -23.79
N GLY A 2 -23.11 53.91 -24.47
CA GLY A 2 -21.68 53.99 -24.16
C GLY A 2 -21.02 52.63 -23.94
N ASN A 3 -21.06 51.76 -24.96
CA ASN A 3 -20.17 50.59 -25.03
C ASN A 3 -18.76 51.09 -25.33
N ASN A 4 -17.79 50.76 -24.48
CA ASN A 4 -16.37 50.83 -24.83
C ASN A 4 -15.71 49.55 -24.35
N GLN A 5 -15.51 48.66 -25.32
CA GLN A 5 -14.79 47.40 -25.22
C GLN A 5 -13.32 47.68 -25.57
N PRO A 6 -12.34 47.41 -24.68
CA PRO A 6 -10.94 47.50 -25.06
C PRO A 6 -10.50 46.21 -25.75
N THR A 7 -9.91 46.40 -26.92
CA THR A 7 -9.31 45.43 -27.83
C THR A 7 -8.19 44.61 -27.19
N GLU A 8 -8.21 43.30 -27.44
CA GLU A 8 -7.14 42.35 -27.13
C GLU A 8 -5.81 42.77 -27.78
N LYS A 9 -4.75 42.85 -26.98
CA LYS A 9 -3.36 42.88 -27.46
C LYS A 9 -2.71 41.53 -27.13
N SER A 10 -2.21 40.87 -28.16
CA SER A 10 -1.44 39.64 -28.13
C SER A 10 -0.18 39.79 -27.26
N VAL A 11 -0.05 38.96 -26.24
CA VAL A 11 1.17 38.87 -25.42
C VAL A 11 2.10 37.84 -26.05
N SER A 12 2.70 38.22 -27.17
CA SER A 12 4.00 37.69 -27.60
C SER A 12 4.97 38.86 -27.53
N ASP A 13 6.15 38.60 -26.95
CA ASP A 13 7.31 39.50 -26.88
C ASP A 13 7.29 40.52 -25.74
N THR A 14 7.83 40.12 -24.58
CA THR A 14 8.88 40.82 -23.82
C THR A 14 8.99 40.20 -22.42
N ILE A 15 9.95 39.28 -22.18
CA ILE A 15 10.90 39.28 -21.04
C ILE A 15 12.08 38.38 -21.48
N SER A 16 13.00 38.95 -22.24
CA SER A 16 14.42 38.57 -22.13
C SER A 16 15.03 39.43 -21.02
N ASP A 17 16.06 38.89 -20.36
CA ASP A 17 16.97 39.60 -19.46
C ASP A 17 16.51 39.82 -18.02
N ALA A 18 16.72 38.80 -17.19
CA ALA A 18 17.55 38.92 -15.97
C ALA A 18 17.52 37.61 -15.15
N PHE A 19 18.39 36.65 -15.45
CA PHE A 19 18.87 35.69 -14.45
C PHE A 19 20.27 35.23 -14.86
N GLN A 20 21.26 36.06 -14.55
CA GLN A 20 22.66 35.65 -14.53
C GLN A 20 22.96 34.98 -13.17
N PRO A 21 23.67 33.84 -13.13
CA PRO A 21 23.90 33.09 -11.90
C PRO A 21 25.02 33.75 -11.08
N ILE A 22 24.75 34.01 -9.81
CA ILE A 22 25.75 34.50 -8.85
C ILE A 22 26.57 33.28 -8.41
N LEU A 23 27.81 33.19 -8.89
CA LEU A 23 28.82 32.25 -8.42
C LEU A 23 29.56 32.80 -7.19
N GLU A 24 30.00 31.85 -6.36
CA GLU A 24 31.09 31.95 -5.37
C GLU A 24 30.79 32.54 -3.98
N THR A 25 30.41 31.65 -3.04
CA THR A 25 30.79 31.81 -1.62
C THR A 25 31.65 30.61 -1.18
N PRO A 26 32.69 30.83 -0.35
CA PRO A 26 33.80 29.90 -0.13
C PRO A 26 33.49 28.75 0.84
N ILE A 27 32.22 28.33 0.96
CA ILE A 27 31.81 27.22 1.84
C ILE A 27 31.67 25.90 1.06
N LEU A 28 31.46 25.97 -0.27
CA LEU A 28 31.36 24.77 -1.11
C LEU A 28 32.70 24.05 -1.34
N ASN A 29 33.83 24.76 -1.28
CA ASN A 29 35.15 24.14 -1.51
C ASN A 29 35.71 23.39 -0.30
N ILE A 30 35.18 23.58 0.91
CA ILE A 30 35.66 22.86 2.09
C ILE A 30 35.01 21.46 2.16
N ILE A 31 33.79 21.29 1.65
CA ILE A 31 33.11 19.99 1.67
C ILE A 31 33.72 19.01 0.66
N SER A 32 34.31 19.49 -0.45
CA SER A 32 34.99 18.64 -1.42
C SER A 32 36.34 18.08 -0.95
N GLU A 33 37.00 18.72 0.02
CA GLU A 33 38.29 18.24 0.55
C GLU A 33 38.13 17.31 1.76
N ILE A 34 37.05 17.45 2.54
CA ILE A 34 36.82 16.63 3.75
C ILE A 34 36.04 15.35 3.44
N PHE A 35 35.32 15.29 2.31
CA PHE A 35 34.60 14.11 1.87
C PHE A 35 35.21 13.61 0.56
N GLN A 36 36.35 12.92 0.65
CA GLN A 36 36.69 11.89 -0.32
C GLN A 36 36.04 10.59 0.15
N PRO A 37 34.79 10.28 -0.26
CA PRO A 37 34.24 8.98 0.02
C PRO A 37 35.13 7.97 -0.69
N ASN A 38 35.71 7.06 0.08
CA ASN A 38 36.45 5.94 -0.43
C ASN A 38 35.47 5.11 -1.29
N LEU A 39 35.49 5.37 -2.59
CA LEU A 39 34.57 4.81 -3.58
C LEU A 39 35.09 3.44 -4.03
N GLU A 40 35.47 2.61 -3.08
CA GLU A 40 35.90 1.24 -3.31
C GLU A 40 34.82 0.29 -2.78
N ILE A 41 34.19 -0.38 -3.75
CA ILE A 41 33.23 -1.49 -3.61
C ILE A 41 31.81 -1.08 -3.23
N ILE A 42 31.14 -0.34 -4.12
CA ILE A 42 29.69 -0.49 -4.31
C ILE A 42 29.51 -1.75 -5.17
N PRO A 43 28.86 -2.84 -4.70
CA PRO A 43 28.55 -3.94 -5.59
C PRO A 43 27.71 -3.38 -6.75
N LYS A 44 28.21 -3.52 -7.99
CA LYS A 44 27.45 -3.23 -9.20
C LYS A 44 26.20 -4.10 -9.16
N TYR A 45 25.07 -3.53 -8.71
CA TYR A 45 23.77 -4.08 -9.06
C TYR A 45 23.68 -3.98 -10.58
N SER A 46 23.87 -5.11 -11.26
CA SER A 46 23.54 -5.23 -12.68
C SER A 46 22.12 -4.72 -12.87
N GLU A 47 21.87 -3.97 -13.95
CA GLU A 47 20.50 -3.62 -14.32
C GLU A 47 19.62 -4.87 -14.22
N PRO A 48 18.43 -4.78 -13.59
CA PRO A 48 17.57 -5.94 -13.43
C PRO A 48 17.35 -6.57 -14.82
N PRO A 49 17.39 -7.91 -14.92
CA PRO A 49 17.27 -8.60 -16.21
C PRO A 49 16.04 -8.08 -16.95
N ASN A 50 16.15 -7.94 -18.28
CA ASN A 50 15.08 -7.47 -19.15
C ASN A 50 13.80 -8.30 -18.90
N TYR A 51 12.94 -7.78 -18.03
CA TYR A 51 11.77 -8.46 -17.51
C TYR A 51 10.66 -8.26 -18.52
N ASN A 52 10.41 -9.28 -19.34
CA ASN A 52 9.23 -9.31 -20.18
C ASN A 52 8.00 -9.31 -19.26
N LYS A 53 7.36 -8.14 -19.10
CA LYS A 53 6.29 -7.92 -18.14
C LYS A 53 5.07 -8.71 -18.60
N GLU A 54 4.85 -9.88 -18.01
CA GLU A 54 3.58 -10.59 -18.18
C GLU A 54 2.45 -9.70 -17.67
N VAL A 55 1.55 -9.35 -18.58
CA VAL A 55 0.41 -8.49 -18.32
C VAL A 55 -0.89 -9.24 -18.58
N THR A 56 -1.94 -8.85 -17.86
CA THR A 56 -3.30 -9.37 -18.00
C THR A 56 -4.29 -8.21 -17.79
N ASN A 57 -5.59 -8.50 -17.73
CA ASN A 57 -6.59 -7.52 -17.32
C ASN A 57 -7.17 -7.91 -15.97
N VAL A 58 -7.34 -6.93 -15.08
CA VAL A 58 -8.11 -7.08 -13.84
C VAL A 58 -9.51 -6.53 -14.08
N TYR A 59 -10.53 -7.29 -13.70
CA TYR A 59 -11.93 -6.87 -13.82
C TYR A 59 -12.59 -6.86 -12.45
N ILE A 60 -13.55 -5.96 -12.29
CA ILE A 60 -14.36 -5.82 -11.09
C ILE A 60 -15.82 -5.98 -11.48
N LEU A 61 -16.49 -6.89 -10.79
CA LEU A 61 -17.92 -7.14 -10.93
C LEU A 61 -18.66 -6.56 -9.74
N LYS A 62 -19.72 -5.81 -10.02
CA LYS A 62 -20.75 -5.48 -9.04
C LYS A 62 -21.77 -6.61 -9.00
N LEU A 63 -22.10 -7.08 -7.81
CA LEU A 63 -22.99 -8.21 -7.58
C LEU A 63 -24.23 -7.77 -6.81
N THR A 64 -25.20 -8.67 -6.67
CA THR A 64 -26.33 -8.50 -5.75
C THR A 64 -25.86 -8.29 -4.31
N ASP A 65 -26.74 -7.73 -3.47
CA ASP A 65 -26.52 -7.46 -2.04
C ASP A 65 -25.33 -6.53 -1.73
N ASP A 66 -25.01 -5.59 -2.63
CA ASP A 66 -23.89 -4.67 -2.50
C ASP A 66 -22.54 -5.39 -2.27
N LYS A 67 -22.34 -6.49 -3.01
CA LYS A 67 -21.10 -7.28 -2.99
C LYS A 67 -20.30 -7.08 -4.27
N TYR A 68 -18.99 -7.32 -4.18
CA TYR A 68 -18.07 -7.16 -5.30
C TYR A 68 -17.21 -8.40 -5.48
N TYR A 69 -16.82 -8.65 -6.73
CA TYR A 69 -15.81 -9.65 -7.07
C TYR A 69 -14.73 -9.04 -7.95
N VAL A 70 -13.47 -9.30 -7.61
CA VAL A 70 -12.30 -8.90 -8.41
C VAL A 70 -11.65 -10.16 -8.96
N GLY A 71 -11.37 -10.16 -10.26
CA GLY A 71 -10.67 -11.27 -10.91
C GLY A 71 -9.70 -10.77 -11.96
N LYS A 72 -8.92 -11.67 -12.54
CA LYS A 72 -8.12 -11.41 -13.74
C LYS A 72 -8.51 -12.31 -14.90
N SER A 73 -8.49 -11.78 -16.12
CA SER A 73 -8.78 -12.50 -17.36
C SER A 73 -8.23 -11.75 -18.56
N ASN A 74 -7.80 -12.48 -19.60
CA ASN A 74 -7.50 -11.87 -20.89
C ASN A 74 -8.77 -11.45 -21.64
N ASP A 75 -9.90 -12.08 -21.32
CA ASP A 75 -11.24 -11.71 -21.80
C ASP A 75 -12.20 -11.51 -20.61
N PRO A 76 -12.30 -10.29 -20.07
CA PRO A 76 -13.24 -9.97 -19.00
C PRO A 76 -14.72 -10.12 -19.38
N SER A 77 -15.06 -9.91 -20.66
CA SER A 77 -16.43 -9.97 -21.15
C SER A 77 -16.93 -11.42 -21.15
N GLN A 78 -16.17 -12.35 -21.72
CA GLN A 78 -16.49 -13.77 -21.64
C GLN A 78 -16.51 -14.24 -20.18
N ARG A 79 -15.53 -13.80 -19.38
CA ARG A 79 -15.45 -14.20 -17.97
C ARG A 79 -16.66 -13.76 -17.16
N TYR A 80 -17.24 -12.59 -17.46
CA TYR A 80 -18.51 -12.15 -16.87
C TYR A 80 -19.66 -13.10 -17.22
N LEU A 81 -19.79 -13.54 -18.48
CA LEU A 81 -20.82 -14.51 -18.88
C LEU A 81 -20.66 -15.85 -18.13
N ASP A 82 -19.43 -16.32 -17.96
CA ASP A 82 -19.15 -17.52 -17.17
C ASP A 82 -19.59 -17.36 -15.70
N HIS A 83 -19.45 -16.16 -15.13
CA HIS A 83 -19.92 -15.85 -13.79
C HIS A 83 -21.45 -15.70 -13.70
N ALA A 84 -22.09 -15.19 -14.75
CA ALA A 84 -23.55 -14.98 -14.82
C ALA A 84 -24.34 -16.29 -14.93
N THR A 85 -23.70 -17.34 -15.44
CA THR A 85 -24.27 -18.70 -15.51
C THR A 85 -24.01 -19.46 -14.19
N GLU A 86 -23.22 -20.54 -14.23
CA GLU A 86 -22.86 -21.36 -13.05
C GLU A 86 -21.36 -21.67 -12.95
N SER A 87 -20.56 -21.32 -13.95
CA SER A 87 -19.11 -21.55 -13.98
C SER A 87 -18.30 -20.44 -13.27
N GLY A 88 -18.99 -19.62 -12.47
CA GLY A 88 -18.40 -18.59 -11.63
C GLY A 88 -17.73 -19.13 -10.37
N SER A 89 -17.06 -18.23 -9.64
CA SER A 89 -16.53 -18.54 -8.31
C SER A 89 -17.66 -18.85 -7.32
N ALA A 90 -17.36 -19.53 -6.22
CA ALA A 90 -18.36 -19.77 -5.16
C ALA A 90 -19.02 -18.48 -4.65
N TRP A 91 -18.27 -17.37 -4.67
CA TRP A 91 -18.78 -16.05 -4.32
C TRP A 91 -19.82 -15.54 -5.32
N THR A 92 -19.52 -15.58 -6.63
CA THR A 92 -20.45 -15.09 -7.67
C THR A 92 -21.62 -16.04 -7.91
N ARG A 93 -21.50 -17.31 -7.54
CA ARG A 93 -22.66 -18.23 -7.51
C ARG A 93 -23.62 -17.84 -6.39
N LYS A 94 -23.10 -17.41 -5.23
CA LYS A 94 -23.89 -16.96 -4.08
C LYS A 94 -24.49 -15.57 -4.31
N TYR A 95 -23.72 -14.65 -4.89
CA TYR A 95 -24.13 -13.27 -5.19
C TYR A 95 -24.04 -13.04 -6.69
N LYS A 96 -25.18 -12.90 -7.37
CA LYS A 96 -25.22 -12.91 -8.83
C LYS A 96 -24.60 -11.64 -9.41
N PRO A 97 -23.78 -11.73 -10.48
CA PRO A 97 -23.26 -10.54 -11.15
C PRO A 97 -24.38 -9.68 -11.73
N LEU A 98 -24.27 -8.37 -11.53
CA LEU A 98 -25.14 -7.37 -12.14
C LEU A 98 -24.46 -6.80 -13.38
N GLU A 99 -23.23 -6.31 -13.23
CA GLU A 99 -22.48 -5.66 -14.30
C GLU A 99 -20.96 -5.76 -14.08
N ILE A 100 -20.21 -5.53 -15.15
CA ILE A 100 -18.77 -5.24 -15.07
C ILE A 100 -18.64 -3.76 -14.69
N GLU A 101 -18.25 -3.49 -13.45
CA GLU A 101 -18.07 -2.13 -12.95
C GLU A 101 -16.83 -1.48 -13.55
N LYS A 102 -15.74 -2.25 -13.67
CA LYS A 102 -14.44 -1.72 -14.12
C LYS A 102 -13.57 -2.81 -14.74
N VAL A 103 -12.77 -2.42 -15.73
CA VAL A 103 -11.70 -3.24 -16.31
C VAL A 103 -10.42 -2.41 -16.34
N ILE A 104 -9.35 -2.95 -15.76
CA ILE A 104 -8.01 -2.38 -15.74
C ILE A 104 -7.15 -3.23 -16.69
N LYS A 105 -6.74 -2.63 -17.81
CA LYS A 105 -5.93 -3.31 -18.84
C LYS A 105 -4.44 -3.26 -18.52
N ASN A 106 -3.67 -4.18 -19.10
CA ASN A 106 -2.21 -4.25 -18.96
C ASN A 106 -1.71 -4.28 -17.50
N ALA A 107 -2.51 -4.91 -16.64
CA ALA A 107 -2.27 -5.07 -15.23
C ALA A 107 -1.23 -6.18 -14.99
N SER A 108 -0.40 -6.01 -13.97
CA SER A 108 0.48 -7.06 -13.47
C SER A 108 -0.30 -8.12 -12.70
N HIS A 109 0.33 -9.28 -12.46
CA HIS A 109 -0.27 -10.33 -11.63
C HIS A 109 -0.55 -9.91 -10.18
N PHE A 110 0.12 -8.87 -9.68
CA PHE A 110 -0.08 -8.34 -8.32
C PHE A 110 -1.25 -7.36 -8.22
N ASP A 111 -1.67 -6.77 -9.34
CA ASP A 111 -2.69 -5.73 -9.34
C ASP A 111 -4.08 -6.26 -8.97
N GLU A 112 -4.35 -7.56 -9.17
CA GLU A 112 -5.59 -8.20 -8.75
C GLU A 112 -5.77 -8.09 -7.22
N ASP A 113 -4.79 -8.56 -6.45
CA ASP A 113 -4.85 -8.50 -4.98
C ASP A 113 -4.81 -7.07 -4.45
N LYS A 114 -4.10 -6.17 -5.14
CA LYS A 114 -4.13 -4.73 -4.84
C LYS A 114 -5.57 -4.19 -4.97
N CYS A 115 -6.24 -4.45 -6.10
CA CYS A 115 -7.61 -4.00 -6.35
C CYS A 115 -8.59 -4.60 -5.35
N VAL A 116 -8.42 -5.88 -4.98
CA VAL A 116 -9.22 -6.52 -3.90
C VAL A 116 -9.13 -5.71 -2.62
N LYS A 117 -7.92 -5.35 -2.19
CA LYS A 117 -7.69 -4.60 -0.93
C LYS A 117 -8.23 -3.16 -1.02
N GLU A 118 -8.08 -2.50 -2.16
CA GLU A 118 -8.69 -1.18 -2.41
C GLU A 118 -10.22 -1.24 -2.28
N TYR A 119 -10.87 -2.20 -2.93
CA TYR A 119 -12.32 -2.39 -2.83
C TYR A 119 -12.76 -2.80 -1.42
N MET A 120 -12.00 -3.65 -0.72
CA MET A 120 -12.27 -3.96 0.69
C MET A 120 -12.16 -2.73 1.59
N SER A 121 -11.25 -1.80 1.29
CA SER A 121 -11.15 -0.54 2.02
C SER A 121 -12.34 0.39 1.78
N LEU A 122 -12.97 0.33 0.60
CA LEU A 122 -14.11 1.17 0.23
C LEU A 122 -15.43 0.59 0.73
N TYR A 123 -15.66 -0.70 0.49
CA TYR A 123 -16.94 -1.36 0.71
C TYR A 123 -16.96 -2.28 1.93
N GLY A 124 -15.82 -2.49 2.58
CA GLY A 124 -15.67 -3.37 3.72
C GLY A 124 -15.17 -4.77 3.34
N ILE A 125 -14.32 -5.35 4.20
CA ILE A 125 -13.66 -6.64 4.01
C ILE A 125 -14.66 -7.78 3.74
N ASP A 126 -15.84 -7.73 4.36
CA ASP A 126 -16.85 -8.77 4.19
C ASP A 126 -17.65 -8.68 2.89
N ASN A 127 -17.51 -7.59 2.13
CA ASN A 127 -18.30 -7.34 0.94
C ASN A 127 -17.57 -7.63 -0.38
N VAL A 128 -16.29 -8.00 -0.33
CA VAL A 128 -15.44 -8.13 -1.53
C VAL A 128 -14.68 -9.46 -1.49
N ARG A 129 -14.61 -10.17 -2.62
CA ARG A 129 -13.76 -11.35 -2.80
C ARG A 129 -13.03 -11.30 -4.13
N GLY A 130 -11.92 -12.01 -4.24
CA GLY A 130 -11.09 -12.02 -5.45
C GLY A 130 -9.65 -12.44 -5.12
N GLY A 131 -8.85 -12.73 -6.15
CA GLY A 131 -7.45 -13.13 -5.99
C GLY A 131 -7.22 -14.13 -4.84
N THR A 132 -6.28 -13.80 -3.95
CA THR A 132 -5.93 -14.59 -2.76
C THR A 132 -7.10 -14.76 -1.77
N TYR A 133 -8.05 -13.82 -1.76
CA TYR A 133 -9.19 -13.78 -0.84
C TYR A 133 -10.50 -14.14 -1.54
N SER A 134 -10.48 -15.16 -2.42
CA SER A 134 -11.65 -15.60 -3.20
C SER A 134 -12.61 -16.52 -2.44
N SER A 135 -12.18 -17.08 -1.31
CA SER A 135 -13.01 -17.92 -0.43
C SER A 135 -14.20 -17.17 0.15
N VAL A 136 -15.40 -17.77 0.11
CA VAL A 136 -16.64 -17.13 0.59
C VAL A 136 -16.52 -16.64 2.03
N ARG A 137 -15.95 -17.46 2.91
CA ARG A 137 -15.68 -17.08 4.30
C ARG A 137 -14.18 -16.83 4.47
N LEU A 138 -13.83 -15.65 4.97
CA LEU A 138 -12.48 -15.35 5.42
C LEU A 138 -12.34 -15.71 6.89
N THR A 139 -11.19 -16.25 7.27
CA THR A 139 -10.88 -16.53 8.68
C THR A 139 -10.66 -15.24 9.46
N ASN A 140 -10.81 -15.28 10.79
CA ASN A 140 -10.53 -14.11 11.63
C ASN A 140 -9.07 -13.65 11.50
N ALA A 141 -8.13 -14.58 11.29
CA ALA A 141 -6.73 -14.25 11.03
C ALA A 141 -6.56 -13.46 9.71
N GLN A 142 -7.21 -13.90 8.63
CA GLN A 142 -7.19 -13.17 7.35
C GLN A 142 -7.82 -11.79 7.48
N LYS A 143 -8.98 -11.69 8.15
CA LYS A 143 -9.63 -10.40 8.40
C LYS A 143 -8.75 -9.47 9.23
N GLY A 144 -8.06 -9.99 10.23
CA GLY A 144 -7.11 -9.25 11.06
C GLY A 144 -5.93 -8.71 10.24
N LEU A 145 -5.35 -9.54 9.37
CA LEU A 145 -4.27 -9.14 8.48
C LEU A 145 -4.74 -8.05 7.49
N LEU A 146 -5.84 -8.27 6.78
CA LEU A 146 -6.43 -7.30 5.86
C LEU A 146 -6.74 -5.96 6.56
N THR A 147 -7.26 -6.02 7.80
CA THR A 147 -7.50 -4.81 8.60
C THR A 147 -6.20 -4.05 8.87
N GLN A 148 -5.10 -4.74 9.18
CA GLN A 148 -3.81 -4.10 9.37
C GLN A 148 -3.25 -3.53 8.08
N GLU A 149 -3.28 -4.28 6.98
CA GLU A 149 -2.82 -3.83 5.67
C GLU A 149 -3.57 -2.57 5.21
N ILE A 150 -4.91 -2.57 5.31
CA ILE A 150 -5.74 -1.41 4.93
C ILE A 150 -5.46 -0.21 5.84
N ARG A 151 -5.30 -0.43 7.16
CA ARG A 151 -4.93 0.65 8.08
C ARG A 151 -3.57 1.24 7.72
N GLY A 152 -2.60 0.41 7.34
CA GLY A 152 -1.25 0.83 6.97
C GLY A 152 -1.25 1.64 5.68
N ALA A 153 -2.01 1.19 4.69
CA ALA A 153 -2.19 1.92 3.43
C ALA A 153 -2.89 3.28 3.61
N LYS A 154 -3.59 3.50 4.72
CA LYS A 154 -4.32 4.73 5.04
C LYS A 154 -3.72 5.51 6.21
N ASP A 155 -2.49 5.20 6.60
CA ASP A 155 -1.78 5.83 7.73
C ASP A 155 -2.58 5.83 9.06
N CYS A 156 -3.45 4.84 9.23
CA CYS A 156 -4.30 4.69 10.39
C CYS A 156 -3.62 3.85 11.48
N CYS A 157 -3.88 4.19 12.73
CA CYS A 157 -3.44 3.45 13.91
C CYS A 157 -3.77 1.95 13.81
N PHE A 158 -2.76 1.07 13.76
CA PHE A 158 -2.99 -0.39 13.72
C PHE A 158 -3.80 -0.93 14.90
N ARG A 159 -3.80 -0.23 16.05
CA ARG A 159 -4.57 -0.63 17.23
C ARG A 159 -6.03 -0.20 17.14
N CYS A 160 -6.30 1.10 16.95
CA CYS A 160 -7.66 1.63 17.04
C CYS A 160 -8.32 1.98 15.70
N GLY A 161 -7.54 2.14 14.62
CA GLY A 161 -8.03 2.48 13.29
C GLY A 161 -8.23 3.97 12.99
N ARG A 162 -7.88 4.89 13.91
CA ARG A 162 -7.95 6.35 13.70
C ARG A 162 -6.64 6.86 13.08
N ASP A 163 -6.70 7.97 12.34
CA ASP A 163 -5.62 8.56 11.53
C ASP A 163 -4.72 9.57 12.28
N ASN A 164 -5.15 10.11 13.42
CA ASN A 164 -4.37 11.13 14.14
C ASN A 164 -3.13 10.61 14.93
N HIS A 165 -2.91 9.29 15.00
CA HIS A 165 -1.77 8.73 15.75
C HIS A 165 -1.41 7.31 15.33
N PHE A 166 -0.20 6.85 15.66
CA PHE A 166 0.25 5.47 15.47
C PHE A 166 0.06 4.60 16.74
N ALA A 167 0.18 3.28 16.57
CA ALA A 167 -0.16 2.30 17.61
C ALA A 167 0.60 2.49 18.94
N ASP A 168 1.88 2.89 18.85
CA ASP A 168 2.75 3.23 19.97
C ASP A 168 2.16 4.37 20.83
N LYS A 169 1.56 5.38 20.20
CA LYS A 169 0.94 6.55 20.83
C LYS A 169 -0.57 6.42 21.04
N CYS A 170 -1.15 5.26 20.75
CA CYS A 170 -2.60 5.05 20.87
C CYS A 170 -3.15 5.15 22.30
N TYR A 171 -4.01 6.13 22.55
CA TYR A 171 -4.68 6.34 23.85
C TYR A 171 -6.12 5.82 23.87
N ALA A 172 -6.63 5.32 22.75
CA ALA A 172 -8.02 4.94 22.61
C ALA A 172 -8.40 3.71 23.46
N LYS A 173 -9.60 3.74 24.06
CA LYS A 173 -10.21 2.60 24.74
C LYS A 173 -11.01 1.71 23.80
N THR A 174 -11.51 2.28 22.70
CA THR A 174 -12.28 1.58 21.66
C THR A 174 -11.68 1.79 20.28
N ASN A 175 -11.95 0.87 19.35
CA ASN A 175 -11.63 1.07 17.94
C ASN A 175 -12.65 1.99 17.22
N VAL A 176 -12.46 2.20 15.92
CA VAL A 176 -13.38 2.98 15.07
C VAL A 176 -14.79 2.38 14.94
N HIS A 177 -14.98 1.11 15.31
CA HIS A 177 -16.27 0.43 15.32
C HIS A 177 -16.92 0.40 16.73
N GLY A 178 -16.29 1.03 17.73
CA GLY A 178 -16.80 1.07 19.10
C GLY A 178 -16.45 -0.15 19.96
N GLU A 179 -15.68 -1.11 19.45
CA GLU A 179 -15.30 -2.31 20.18
C GLU A 179 -14.18 -2.01 21.19
N ASN A 180 -14.27 -2.60 22.39
CA ASN A 180 -13.27 -2.42 23.44
C ASN A 180 -11.90 -2.99 23.03
N LEU A 181 -10.85 -2.18 23.20
CA LEU A 181 -9.49 -2.57 22.89
C LEU A 181 -8.81 -3.23 24.10
N PRO A 182 -7.98 -4.25 23.90
CA PRO A 182 -7.19 -4.82 24.99
C PRO A 182 -6.25 -3.75 25.57
N PRO A 183 -5.94 -3.83 26.88
CA PRO A 183 -5.00 -2.90 27.51
C PRO A 183 -3.65 -2.95 26.79
N LYS A 184 -2.98 -1.80 26.70
CA LYS A 184 -1.62 -1.74 26.16
C LYS A 184 -0.72 -2.63 27.01
N LYS A 185 -0.09 -3.64 26.39
CA LYS A 185 0.93 -4.45 27.06
C LYS A 185 2.03 -3.50 27.52
N LYS A 186 2.28 -3.44 28.83
CA LYS A 186 3.49 -2.79 29.34
C LYS A 186 4.65 -3.66 28.90
N ILE A 187 5.58 -3.12 28.12
CA ILE A 187 6.87 -3.77 27.89
C ILE A 187 7.57 -3.74 29.24
N VAL A 188 7.57 -4.85 29.96
CA VAL A 188 8.45 -5.01 31.11
C VAL A 188 9.83 -5.19 30.51
N GLN A 189 10.69 -4.18 30.65
CA GLN A 189 12.11 -4.36 30.39
C GLN A 189 12.63 -5.36 31.43
N SER A 190 12.63 -6.64 31.09
CA SER A 190 13.41 -7.61 31.85
C SER A 190 14.87 -7.21 31.70
N ARG A 191 15.45 -6.66 32.76
CA ARG A 191 16.90 -6.44 32.84
C ARG A 191 17.54 -7.82 32.73
N ILE A 192 18.10 -8.16 31.58
CA ILE A 192 19.02 -9.29 31.49
C ILE A 192 20.25 -8.87 32.28
N ASN A 193 20.44 -9.46 33.47
CA ASN A 193 21.66 -9.27 34.24
C ASN A 193 22.73 -10.15 33.60
N ILE A 194 23.56 -9.53 32.76
CA ILE A 194 24.66 -10.16 32.01
C ILE A 194 25.76 -10.75 32.91
N ASN A 195 25.70 -10.56 34.23
CA ASN A 195 26.71 -11.08 35.16
C ASN A 195 26.49 -12.55 35.60
N GLU A 196 25.38 -13.19 35.24
CA GLU A 196 25.10 -14.58 35.67
C GLU A 196 25.66 -15.63 34.70
N LEU A 197 26.14 -15.22 33.51
CA LEU A 197 26.70 -16.14 32.51
C LEU A 197 28.17 -16.49 32.74
N GLU A 198 28.89 -15.70 33.55
CA GLU A 198 30.35 -15.84 33.74
C GLU A 198 30.72 -16.86 34.85
N LEU A 199 29.76 -17.25 35.69
CA LEU A 199 29.98 -18.25 36.76
C LEU A 199 29.86 -19.72 36.31
N LEU A 200 29.31 -19.99 35.11
CA LEU A 200 29.11 -21.35 34.60
C LEU A 200 30.25 -21.85 33.69
N SER A 201 31.17 -20.97 33.29
CA SER A 201 32.32 -21.33 32.44
C SER A 201 33.58 -21.71 33.21
N SER A 202 33.59 -21.61 34.55
CA SER A 202 34.78 -21.92 35.37
C SER A 202 34.75 -23.30 36.05
N GLU A 203 33.69 -24.09 35.91
CA GLU A 203 33.58 -25.41 36.58
C GLU A 203 33.89 -26.61 35.66
N THR A 204 34.31 -26.39 34.42
CA THR A 204 34.64 -27.49 33.48
C THR A 204 36.10 -27.45 33.03
N SER A 205 37.04 -27.52 33.98
CA SER A 205 38.44 -27.83 33.67
C SER A 205 39.15 -28.45 34.87
N SER A 206 38.72 -29.65 35.24
CA SER A 206 39.53 -30.56 36.06
C SER A 206 39.09 -31.99 35.79
N ASP A 207 39.70 -32.59 34.77
CA ASP A 207 39.97 -34.03 34.63
C ASP A 207 41.36 -34.19 34.00
#